data_AF-A0A4P5VXX6-F1
#
_entry.id   AF-A0A4P5VXX6-F1
#
_cell.length_a   1.000
_cell.length_b   1.000
_cell.length_c   1.000
_cell.angle_alpha   90.00
_cell.angle_beta   90.00
_cell.angle_gamma   90.00
#
_symmetry.space_group_name_H-M   'P 1'
#
loop_
_entity.id
_entity.type
_entity.pdbx_description
1 polymer ?
#
loop_
_entity_poly.entity_id
_entity_poly.type
_entity_poly.pdbx_seq_one_letter_code
_entity_poly.pdbx_strand_id
1 'polypeptide(L)'
;MDVNDWEARLTRTRAEAAVFGPFVGEWVGEGAAHGEPASGELRGEAILDGSFVEVRERSSNHEDRCLYRFDPEDGCMRVTHFFAGASVREYAVERTERGLVWVTPPLEPAVEWVFGPDELVCEVTWPGTPVPEVRMIWKRR
;
A
#
# COMPACT_ATOMS: atom_id res chain seq x y z
N MET A 1 15.44 25.85 12.14
CA MET A 1 14.84 24.60 12.65
C MET A 1 15.74 24.13 13.78
N ASP A 2 15.19 24.03 14.99
CA ASP A 2 15.94 23.52 16.15
C ASP A 2 16.18 22.01 15.96
N VAL A 3 17.32 21.49 16.42
CA VAL A 3 17.64 20.06 16.33
C VAL A 3 16.59 19.22 17.06
N ASN A 4 16.04 19.75 18.16
CA ASN A 4 14.96 19.11 18.92
C ASN A 4 13.64 18.99 18.12
N ASP A 5 13.38 19.95 17.22
CA ASP A 5 12.18 19.95 16.35
C ASP A 5 12.32 18.89 15.24
N TRP A 6 13.54 18.73 14.71
CA TRP A 6 13.82 17.69 13.72
C TRP A 6 13.66 16.27 14.28
N GLU A 7 14.24 15.98 15.44
CA GLU A 7 14.16 14.65 16.06
C GLU A 7 12.73 14.28 16.46
N ALA A 8 11.96 15.25 16.96
CA ALA A 8 10.54 15.05 17.28
C ALA A 8 9.72 14.74 16.01
N ARG A 9 9.96 15.47 14.91
CA ARG A 9 9.31 15.20 13.62
C ARG A 9 9.66 13.82 13.09
N LEU A 10 10.94 13.44 13.08
CA LEU A 10 11.37 12.11 12.64
C LEU A 10 10.73 11.00 13.49
N THR A 11 10.71 11.17 14.81
CA THR A 11 10.09 10.21 15.73
C THR A 11 8.60 10.02 15.43
N ARG A 12 7.88 11.12 15.25
CA ARG A 12 6.45 11.07 14.87
C ARG A 12 6.25 10.40 13.52
N THR A 13 7.01 10.79 12.49
CA THR A 13 6.88 10.21 11.15
C THR A 13 7.08 8.69 11.18
N ARG A 14 8.09 8.20 11.90
CA ARG A 14 8.34 6.75 12.05
C ARG A 14 7.23 6.04 12.80
N ALA A 15 6.72 6.64 13.88
CA ALA A 15 5.62 6.08 14.65
C ALA A 15 4.35 5.94 13.79
N GLU A 16 4.05 6.94 12.96
CA GLU A 16 2.88 6.91 12.08
C GLU A 16 3.07 5.98 10.88
N ALA A 17 4.28 5.93 10.31
CA ALA A 17 4.62 5.03 9.20
C ALA A 17 4.65 3.54 9.62
N ALA A 18 4.76 3.25 10.91
CA ALA A 18 4.75 1.87 11.43
C ALA A 18 3.49 1.07 11.02
N VAL A 19 2.39 1.75 10.71
CA VAL A 19 1.17 1.09 10.20
C VAL A 19 1.38 0.37 8.86
N PHE A 20 2.38 0.77 8.07
CA PHE A 20 2.74 0.11 6.82
C PHE A 20 3.66 -1.10 7.05
N GLY A 21 4.06 -1.35 8.31
CA GLY A 21 4.91 -2.48 8.71
C GLY A 21 4.45 -3.84 8.18
N PRO A 22 3.14 -4.16 8.12
CA PRO A 22 2.67 -5.41 7.55
C PRO A 22 3.12 -5.66 6.11
N PHE A 23 3.42 -4.65 5.30
CA PHE A 23 3.94 -4.88 3.95
C PHE A 23 5.39 -5.40 3.94
N VAL A 24 6.18 -5.13 4.99
CA VAL A 24 7.62 -5.43 5.01
C VAL A 24 7.86 -6.93 5.01
N GLY A 25 8.70 -7.37 4.06
CA GLY A 25 9.01 -8.77 3.80
C GLY A 25 8.71 -9.19 2.37
N GLU A 26 8.79 -10.49 2.12
CA GLU A 26 8.49 -11.10 0.82
C GLU A 26 7.19 -11.92 0.92
N TRP A 27 6.38 -11.85 -0.13
CA TRP A 27 5.09 -12.51 -0.20
C TRP A 27 4.87 -13.14 -1.57
N VAL A 28 4.12 -14.24 -1.60
CA VAL A 28 3.62 -14.86 -2.83
C VAL A 28 2.11 -14.78 -2.83
N GLY A 29 1.55 -14.26 -3.92
CA GLY A 29 0.13 -13.97 -4.05
C GLY A 29 -0.56 -14.87 -5.05
N GLU A 30 -1.78 -15.29 -4.71
CA GLU A 30 -2.73 -15.94 -5.60
C GLU A 30 -4.11 -15.30 -5.44
N GLY A 31 -4.89 -15.26 -6.52
CA GLY A 31 -6.19 -14.63 -6.51
C GLY A 31 -6.86 -14.58 -7.87
N ALA A 32 -7.68 -13.56 -8.06
CA ALA A 32 -8.34 -13.30 -9.33
C ALA A 32 -8.30 -11.80 -9.67
N ALA A 33 -8.17 -11.50 -10.97
CA ALA A 33 -8.28 -10.17 -11.53
C ALA A 33 -9.26 -10.19 -12.70
N HIS A 34 -10.34 -9.42 -12.60
CA HIS A 34 -11.41 -9.34 -13.61
C HIS A 34 -11.99 -10.72 -13.99
N GLY A 35 -12.13 -11.61 -13.00
CA GLY A 35 -12.64 -12.97 -13.18
C GLY A 35 -11.61 -14.01 -13.63
N GLU A 36 -10.39 -13.60 -13.98
CA GLU A 36 -9.33 -14.52 -14.40
C GLU A 36 -8.37 -14.84 -13.24
N PRO A 37 -7.82 -16.07 -13.16
CA PRO A 37 -6.79 -16.40 -12.17
C PRO A 37 -5.56 -15.51 -12.29
N ALA A 38 -5.05 -15.04 -11.16
CA ALA A 38 -3.86 -14.19 -11.09
C ALA A 38 -2.90 -14.69 -10.00
N SER A 39 -1.61 -14.51 -10.25
CA SER A 39 -0.55 -14.77 -9.28
C SER A 39 0.57 -13.73 -9.40
N GLY A 40 1.32 -13.55 -8.32
CA GLY A 40 2.41 -12.60 -8.29
C GLY A 40 3.30 -12.73 -7.07
N GLU A 41 4.29 -11.85 -7.00
CA GLU A 41 5.19 -11.65 -5.87
C GLU A 41 5.03 -10.22 -5.35
N LEU A 42 5.03 -10.05 -4.03
CA LEU A 42 5.05 -8.75 -3.37
C LEU A 42 6.32 -8.67 -2.52
N ARG A 43 7.04 -7.56 -2.59
CA ARG A 43 8.18 -7.28 -1.71
C ARG A 43 8.06 -5.90 -1.10
N GLY A 44 7.97 -5.86 0.22
CA GLY A 44 8.00 -4.63 1.01
C GLY A 44 9.33 -4.39 1.70
N GLU A 45 9.82 -3.16 1.67
CA GLU A 45 11.05 -2.73 2.33
C GLU A 45 10.83 -1.40 3.05
N ALA A 46 11.20 -1.36 4.33
CA ALA A 46 11.27 -0.11 5.08
C ALA A 46 12.55 0.65 4.68
N ILE A 47 12.40 1.88 4.20
CA ILE A 47 13.52 2.73 3.75
C ILE A 47 13.53 4.03 4.55
N LEU A 48 14.66 4.76 4.49
CA LEU A 48 14.83 6.04 5.21
C LEU A 48 14.47 5.91 6.71
N ASP A 49 15.12 4.95 7.37
CA ASP A 49 14.93 4.62 8.80
C ASP A 49 13.49 4.22 9.19
N GLY A 50 12.72 3.70 8.21
CA GLY A 50 11.34 3.27 8.39
C GLY A 50 10.32 4.42 8.31
N SER A 51 10.75 5.60 7.83
CA SER A 51 9.84 6.72 7.54
C SER A 51 9.02 6.47 6.27
N PHE A 52 9.49 5.56 5.42
CA PHE A 52 8.83 5.12 4.19
C PHE A 52 8.79 3.59 4.13
N VAL A 53 7.78 3.07 3.47
CA VAL A 53 7.73 1.66 3.06
C VAL A 53 7.54 1.60 1.55
N GLU A 54 8.51 1.01 0.88
CA GLU A 54 8.43 0.70 -0.54
C GLU A 54 7.83 -0.69 -0.72
N VAL A 55 6.82 -0.82 -1.57
CA VAL A 55 6.20 -2.09 -1.93
C VAL A 55 6.30 -2.28 -3.44
N ARG A 56 6.87 -3.40 -3.87
CA ARG A 56 6.94 -3.80 -5.29
C ARG A 56 6.04 -5.00 -5.50
N GLU A 57 5.12 -4.89 -6.42
CA GLU A 57 4.29 -6.00 -6.91
C GLU A 57 4.80 -6.41 -8.29
N ARG A 58 4.98 -7.71 -8.51
CA ARG A 58 5.32 -8.26 -9.82
C ARG A 58 4.38 -9.41 -10.14
N SER A 59 3.80 -9.36 -11.33
CA SER A 59 3.05 -10.46 -11.93
C SER A 59 3.67 -10.87 -13.27
N SER A 60 3.00 -11.76 -14.01
CA SER A 60 3.48 -12.23 -15.31
C SER A 60 3.50 -11.16 -16.40
N ASN A 61 2.71 -10.10 -16.26
CA ASN A 61 2.49 -9.11 -17.31
C ASN A 61 2.69 -7.65 -16.88
N HIS A 62 2.91 -7.38 -15.59
CA HIS A 62 3.16 -6.03 -15.10
C HIS A 62 3.97 -6.01 -13.80
N GLU A 63 4.59 -4.87 -13.52
CA GLU A 63 5.25 -4.55 -12.26
C GLU A 63 4.80 -3.16 -11.80
N ASP A 64 4.28 -3.11 -10.58
CA ASP A 64 3.82 -1.89 -9.94
C ASP A 64 4.70 -1.60 -8.71
N ARG A 65 4.89 -0.31 -8.41
CA ARG A 65 5.66 0.13 -7.25
C ARG A 65 4.87 1.15 -6.45
N CYS A 66 4.80 0.95 -5.15
CA CYS A 66 4.15 1.86 -4.21
C CYS A 66 5.15 2.39 -3.19
N LEU A 67 5.09 3.68 -2.88
CA LEU A 67 5.83 4.32 -1.78
C LEU A 67 4.84 4.86 -0.76
N TYR A 68 4.72 4.17 0.38
CA TYR A 68 3.90 4.57 1.51
C TYR A 68 4.68 5.46 2.46
N ARG A 69 4.03 6.52 2.95
CA ARG A 69 4.62 7.47 3.90
C ARG A 69 3.56 8.14 4.77
N PHE A 70 4.01 8.71 5.88
CA PHE A 70 3.28 9.74 6.62
C PHE A 70 3.87 11.11 6.28
N ASP A 71 3.02 12.05 5.89
CA ASP A 71 3.41 13.44 5.64
C ASP A 71 3.20 14.27 6.92
N PRO A 72 4.28 14.75 7.57
CA PRO A 72 4.16 15.50 8.82
C PRO A 72 3.65 16.93 8.62
N GLU A 73 3.59 17.46 7.40
CA GLU A 73 3.13 18.83 7.14
C GLU A 73 1.61 18.96 7.24
N ASP A 74 0.88 18.00 6.70
CA ASP A 74 -0.58 17.94 6.75
C ASP A 74 -1.12 16.86 7.69
N GLY A 75 -0.26 15.97 8.19
CA GLY A 75 -0.64 14.89 9.10
C GLY A 75 -1.37 13.74 8.40
N CYS A 76 -1.20 13.59 7.08
CA CYS A 76 -1.88 12.56 6.30
C CYS A 76 -0.93 11.41 5.92
N MET A 77 -1.48 10.20 5.83
CA MET A 77 -0.79 9.08 5.20
C MET A 77 -1.01 9.14 3.70
N ARG A 78 0.03 8.80 2.93
CA ARG A 78 0.01 8.86 1.47
C ARG A 78 0.65 7.62 0.87
N VAL A 79 0.21 7.26 -0.32
CA VAL A 79 0.87 6.30 -1.20
C VAL A 79 1.11 6.94 -2.55
N THR A 80 2.35 6.89 -3.03
CA THR A 80 2.68 7.19 -4.43
C THR A 80 2.76 5.88 -5.19
N HIS A 81 1.88 5.69 -6.17
CA HIS A 81 1.80 4.49 -7.00
C HIS A 81 2.36 4.78 -8.39
N PHE A 82 3.39 4.01 -8.76
CA PHE A 82 3.98 3.95 -10.08
C PHE A 82 3.41 2.72 -10.79
N PHE A 83 2.55 2.96 -11.79
CA PHE A 83 1.93 1.90 -12.57
C PHE A 83 2.89 1.41 -13.65
N ALA A 84 2.81 0.12 -14.01
CA ALA A 84 3.53 -0.45 -15.14
C ALA A 84 3.31 0.30 -16.46
N GLY A 85 2.14 0.93 -16.63
CA GLY A 85 1.81 1.80 -17.77
C GLY A 85 2.50 3.17 -17.78
N ALA A 86 3.48 3.39 -16.91
CA ALA A 86 4.22 4.65 -16.73
C ALA A 86 3.37 5.84 -16.26
N SER A 87 2.19 5.60 -15.68
CA SER A 87 1.46 6.63 -14.91
C SER A 87 1.96 6.66 -13.47
N VAL A 88 1.91 7.85 -12.87
CA VAL A 88 2.14 8.04 -11.44
C VAL A 88 0.90 8.68 -10.84
N ARG A 89 0.45 8.17 -9.70
CA ARG A 89 -0.63 8.74 -8.90
C ARG A 89 -0.23 8.81 -7.45
N GLU A 90 -0.88 9.72 -6.74
CA GLU A 90 -0.75 9.81 -5.30
C GLU A 90 -2.14 9.82 -4.69
N TYR A 91 -2.31 9.01 -3.66
CA TYR A 91 -3.56 8.85 -2.93
C TYR A 91 -3.33 9.11 -1.45
N ALA A 92 -4.35 9.69 -0.80
CA ALA A 92 -4.42 9.63 0.64
C ALA A 92 -4.71 8.18 1.07
N VAL A 93 -4.20 7.80 2.23
CA VAL A 93 -4.42 6.47 2.81
C VAL A 93 -5.09 6.64 4.16
N GLU A 94 -6.17 5.92 4.39
CA GLU A 94 -6.87 5.90 5.67
C GLU A 94 -6.67 4.54 6.35
N ARG A 95 -6.58 4.56 7.68
CA ARG A 95 -6.56 3.35 8.50
C ARG A 95 -7.98 2.83 8.66
N THR A 96 -8.14 1.53 8.52
CA THR A 96 -9.35 0.82 8.90
C THR A 96 -9.07 -0.06 10.11
N GLU A 97 -10.10 -0.67 10.69
CA GLU A 97 -9.91 -1.64 11.79
C GLU A 97 -9.09 -2.87 11.37
N ARG A 98 -9.02 -3.16 10.07
CA ARG A 98 -8.43 -4.38 9.52
C ARG A 98 -7.17 -4.13 8.68
N GLY A 99 -6.86 -2.87 8.37
CA GLY A 99 -5.73 -2.51 7.52
C GLY A 99 -5.83 -1.09 6.99
N LEU A 100 -5.79 -0.92 5.68
CA LEU A 100 -5.72 0.40 5.02
C LEU A 100 -6.67 0.47 3.83
N VAL A 101 -7.12 1.67 3.51
CA VAL A 101 -7.84 1.96 2.26
C VAL A 101 -7.22 3.18 1.57
N TRP A 102 -7.10 3.11 0.25
CA TRP A 102 -6.73 4.26 -0.56
C TRP A 102 -7.97 5.11 -0.83
N VAL A 103 -7.91 6.39 -0.52
CA VAL A 103 -8.97 7.35 -0.83
C VAL A 103 -8.78 7.82 -2.26
N THR A 104 -9.55 7.25 -3.18
CA THR A 104 -9.45 7.51 -4.61
C THR A 104 -10.56 8.43 -5.13
N PRO A 105 -10.36 9.14 -6.25
CA PRO A 105 -11.41 9.94 -6.88
C PRO A 105 -12.63 9.10 -7.28
N PRO A 106 -13.83 9.70 -7.44
CA PRO A 106 -15.09 8.96 -7.69
C PRO A 106 -15.13 8.05 -8.91
N LEU A 107 -14.19 8.19 -9.85
CA LEU A 107 -14.13 7.41 -11.10
C LEU A 107 -12.95 6.42 -11.09
N GLU A 108 -12.17 6.37 -10.03
CA GLU A 108 -11.03 5.47 -9.87
C GLU A 108 -11.40 4.33 -8.92
N PRO A 109 -10.75 3.16 -9.04
CA PRO A 109 -11.05 2.06 -8.14
C PRO A 109 -10.59 2.37 -6.72
N ALA A 110 -11.34 1.89 -5.73
CA ALA A 110 -10.89 1.85 -4.34
C ALA A 110 -9.95 0.65 -4.16
N VAL A 111 -8.85 0.85 -3.43
CA VAL A 111 -7.90 -0.21 -3.07
C VAL A 111 -7.94 -0.39 -1.56
N GLU A 112 -8.38 -1.55 -1.09
CA GLU A 112 -8.37 -1.93 0.32
C GLU A 112 -7.30 -3.00 0.55
N TRP A 113 -6.52 -2.79 1.61
CA TRP A 113 -5.58 -3.76 2.14
C TRP A 113 -6.07 -4.23 3.51
N VAL A 114 -6.23 -5.54 3.66
CA VAL A 114 -6.51 -6.18 4.95
C VAL A 114 -5.26 -6.91 5.40
N PHE A 115 -4.87 -6.68 6.65
CA PHE A 115 -3.65 -7.18 7.26
C PHE A 115 -3.96 -8.33 8.22
N GLY A 116 -3.39 -9.50 7.93
CA GLY A 116 -3.32 -10.64 8.83
C GLY A 116 -1.90 -10.85 9.37
N PRO A 117 -1.70 -11.80 10.30
CA PRO A 117 -0.37 -12.11 10.85
C PRO A 117 0.63 -12.59 9.79
N ASP A 118 0.18 -13.46 8.88
CA ASP A 118 1.00 -14.10 7.83
C ASP A 118 0.38 -13.94 6.44
N GLU A 119 -0.62 -13.07 6.32
CA GLU A 119 -1.29 -12.79 5.05
C GLU A 119 -1.57 -11.31 4.86
N LEU A 120 -1.51 -10.86 3.62
CA LEU A 120 -2.06 -9.59 3.18
C LEU A 120 -3.12 -9.87 2.15
N VAL A 121 -4.18 -9.09 2.16
CA VAL A 121 -5.28 -9.23 1.23
C VAL A 121 -5.47 -7.89 0.55
N CYS A 122 -5.37 -7.86 -0.78
CA CYS A 122 -5.63 -6.69 -1.60
C CYS A 122 -6.94 -6.86 -2.34
N GLU A 123 -7.84 -5.89 -2.22
CA GLU A 123 -9.09 -5.83 -2.96
C GLU A 123 -9.17 -4.52 -3.74
N VAL A 124 -9.53 -4.64 -5.03
CA VAL A 124 -9.73 -3.48 -5.92
C VAL A 124 -11.17 -3.48 -6.39
N THR A 125 -11.89 -2.42 -6.04
CA THR A 125 -13.34 -2.28 -6.32
C THR A 125 -13.57 -1.05 -7.19
N TRP A 126 -14.21 -1.23 -8.35
CA TRP A 126 -14.52 -0.14 -9.26
C TRP A 126 -15.79 0.62 -8.83
N PRO A 127 -15.91 1.92 -9.15
CA PRO A 127 -17.13 2.67 -8.87
C PRO A 127 -18.36 2.01 -9.51
N GLY A 128 -19.37 1.73 -8.68
CA GLY A 128 -20.63 1.11 -9.12
C GLY A 128 -20.64 -0.42 -9.12
N THR A 129 -19.55 -1.10 -8.74
CA THR A 129 -19.54 -2.55 -8.57
C THR A 129 -19.82 -2.93 -7.10
N PRO A 130 -20.64 -3.97 -6.84
CA PRO A 130 -20.96 -4.38 -5.47
C PRO A 130 -19.89 -5.28 -4.85
N VAL A 131 -18.93 -5.76 -5.64
CA VAL A 131 -17.88 -6.68 -5.23
C VAL A 131 -16.53 -6.25 -5.84
N PRO A 132 -15.40 -6.61 -5.20
CA PRO A 132 -14.08 -6.40 -5.77
C PRO A 132 -13.93 -7.14 -7.12
N GLU A 133 -13.35 -6.46 -8.10
CA GLU A 133 -12.97 -7.08 -9.38
C GLU A 133 -11.59 -7.72 -9.34
N VAL A 134 -10.72 -7.22 -8.45
CA VAL A 134 -9.44 -7.85 -8.15
C VAL A 134 -9.46 -8.23 -6.67
N ARG A 135 -9.06 -9.46 -6.39
CA ARG A 135 -8.83 -9.95 -5.04
C ARG A 135 -7.59 -10.83 -5.03
N MET A 136 -6.52 -10.34 -4.40
CA MET A 136 -5.25 -11.04 -4.23
C MET A 136 -5.02 -11.37 -2.75
N ILE A 137 -4.62 -12.61 -2.47
CA ILE A 137 -4.22 -13.06 -1.14
C ILE A 137 -2.72 -13.37 -1.19
N TRP A 138 -1.93 -12.58 -0.47
CA TRP A 138 -0.49 -12.66 -0.37
C TRP A 138 -0.12 -13.40 0.90
N LYS A 139 0.62 -14.49 0.78
CA LYS A 139 1.14 -15.24 1.93
C LYS A 139 2.62 -14.96 2.10
N ARG A 140 3.05 -14.82 3.34
CA ARG A 140 4.45 -14.57 3.67
C ARG A 140 5.32 -15.73 3.18
N ARG A 141 6.46 -15.41 2.58
CA ARG A 141 7.47 -16.36 2.12
C ARG A 141 8.44 -16.75 3.24
#